data_AF-A0A2G5R316-F1
#
_entry.id   AF-A0A2G5R316-F1
#
_cell.length_a   1.000
_cell.length_b   1.000
_cell.length_c   1.000
_cell.angle_alpha   90.00
_cell.angle_beta   90.00
_cell.angle_gamma   90.00
#
_symmetry.space_group_name_H-M   'P 1'
#
loop_
_entity.id
_entity.type
_entity.pdbx_description
1 polymer ?
#
loop_
_entity_poly.entity_id
_entity_poly.type
_entity_poly.pdbx_seq_one_letter_code
_entity_poly.pdbx_strand_id
1 'polypeptide(L)' 'MALDTETQAFLDLAEAEIAPWTAARAAERDLTIPGEALAGVIDNVALLRAQTRLFAHALGEAAGQTPEPFQP' A
#
# COMPACT_ATOMS: atom_id res chain seq x y z
N MET A 1 -1.43 0.28 17.15
CA MET A 1 -1.82 -1.02 16.55
C MET A 1 -0.63 -1.53 15.75
N ALA A 2 -0.27 -2.80 15.84
CA ALA A 2 0.80 -3.36 15.02
C ALA A 2 0.27 -3.61 13.60
N LEU A 3 1.05 -3.26 12.58
CA LEU A 3 0.75 -3.63 11.20
C LEU A 3 1.02 -5.13 11.01
N ASP A 4 0.25 -5.76 10.12
CA ASP A 4 0.58 -7.12 9.68
C ASP A 4 1.86 -7.10 8.81
N THR A 5 2.49 -8.27 8.70
CA THR A 5 3.77 -8.43 8.00
C THR A 5 3.70 -8.04 6.53
N GLU A 6 2.58 -8.28 5.86
CA GLU A 6 2.43 -7.98 4.43
C GLU A 6 2.34 -6.47 4.21
N THR A 7 1.53 -5.78 5.02
CA THR A 7 1.46 -4.33 5.00
C THR A 7 2.82 -3.71 5.29
N GLN A 8 3.54 -4.19 6.31
CA GLN A 8 4.88 -3.68 6.62
C GLN A 8 5.85 -3.87 5.44
N ALA A 9 5.90 -5.06 4.84
CA ALA A 9 6.76 -5.34 3.69
C ALA A 9 6.45 -4.44 2.48
N PHE A 10 5.18 -4.14 2.23
CA PHE A 10 4.78 -3.18 1.19
C PHE A 10 5.27 -1.76 1.48
N LEU A 11 5.18 -1.29 2.72
CA LEU A 11 5.62 0.06 3.09
C LEU A 11 7.15 0.23 3.02
N ASP A 12 7.89 -0.85 3.24
CA ASP A 12 9.35 -0.89 3.25
C ASP A 12 9.98 -0.96 1.85
N LEU A 13 9.19 -1.20 0.79
CA LEU A 13 9.67 -1.18 -0.58
C LEU A 13 10.41 0.13 -0.89
N ALA A 14 11.55 0.06 -1.56
CA ALA A 14 12.18 1.19 -2.22
C ALA A 14 11.41 1.57 -3.49
N GLU A 15 11.62 2.79 -3.98
CA GLU A 15 10.93 3.28 -5.19
C GLU A 15 11.22 2.42 -6.42
N ALA A 16 12.48 1.98 -6.59
CA ALA A 16 12.88 1.07 -7.66
C ALA A 16 12.26 -0.33 -7.56
N GLU A 17 11.73 -0.70 -6.39
CA GLU A 17 11.11 -2.01 -6.15
C GLU A 17 9.61 -2.01 -6.45
N ILE A 18 8.97 -0.84 -6.61
CA ILE A 18 7.53 -0.74 -6.83
C ILE A 18 7.10 -1.39 -8.15
N ALA A 19 7.85 -1.16 -9.23
CA ALA A 19 7.55 -1.75 -10.53
C ALA A 19 7.61 -3.30 -10.52
N PRO A 20 8.72 -3.94 -10.10
CA PRO A 20 8.77 -5.40 -10.03
C PRO A 20 7.77 -5.98 -9.00
N TRP A 21 7.54 -5.29 -7.88
CA TRP A 21 6.52 -5.71 -6.91
C TRP A 21 5.12 -5.69 -7.52
N THR A 22 4.76 -4.65 -8.27
CA THR A 22 3.45 -4.52 -8.92
C THR A 22 3.20 -5.65 -9.91
N ALA A 23 4.21 -5.98 -10.73
CA ALA A 23 4.13 -7.09 -11.68
C ALA A 23 3.96 -8.45 -10.97
N ALA A 24 4.75 -8.70 -9.93
CA ALA A 24 4.63 -9.93 -9.13
C ALA A 24 3.24 -10.04 -8.48
N ARG A 25 2.74 -8.95 -7.88
CA ARG A 25 1.46 -8.94 -7.18
C ARG A 25 0.26 -9.11 -8.11
N ALA A 26 0.37 -8.64 -9.36
CA ALA A 26 -0.61 -8.90 -10.42
C ALA A 26 -0.57 -10.37 -10.87
N ALA A 27 0.63 -10.94 -11.09
CA ALA A 27 0.79 -12.33 -11.49
C ALA A 27 0.24 -13.31 -10.44
N GLU A 28 0.46 -13.06 -9.15
CA GLU A 28 -0.12 -13.85 -8.05
C GLU A 28 -1.66 -13.85 -8.01
N ARG A 29 -2.31 -12.92 -8.70
CA ARG A 29 -3.77 -12.79 -8.81
C ARG A 29 -4.31 -13.19 -10.17
N ASP A 30 -3.47 -13.78 -11.02
CA ASP A 30 -3.80 -14.08 -12.41
C ASP A 30 -4.31 -12.84 -13.20
N LEU A 31 -3.80 -11.65 -12.83
CA LEU A 31 -4.15 -10.38 -13.47
C LEU A 31 -3.09 -10.01 -14.51
N THR A 32 -3.55 -9.66 -15.71
CA THR A 32 -2.71 -9.06 -16.75
C THR A 32 -2.90 -7.55 -16.74
N ILE A 33 -1.82 -6.80 -16.56
CA ILE A 33 -1.84 -5.34 -16.68
C ILE A 33 -1.60 -4.98 -18.16
N PRO A 34 -2.52 -4.25 -18.82
CA PRO A 34 -2.29 -3.77 -20.19
C PRO A 34 -1.03 -2.90 -20.25
N GLY A 35 -0.24 -3.04 -21.32
CA GLY A 35 1.05 -2.35 -21.44
C GLY A 35 0.90 -0.82 -21.40
N GLU A 36 -0.17 -0.29 -21.99
CA GLU A 36 -0.51 1.13 -21.97
C GLU A 36 -0.90 1.65 -20.58
N ALA A 37 -1.39 0.78 -19.70
CA ALA A 37 -1.79 1.14 -18.34
C ALA A 37 -0.66 0.95 -17.32
N LEU A 38 0.37 0.17 -17.65
CA LEU A 38 1.38 -0.30 -16.69
C LEU A 38 2.06 0.84 -15.93
N ALA A 39 2.47 1.91 -16.61
CA ALA A 39 3.09 3.07 -15.97
C ALA A 39 2.15 3.71 -14.94
N GLY A 40 0.89 3.95 -15.32
CA GLY A 40 -0.11 4.52 -14.41
C GLY A 40 -0.46 3.62 -13.23
N VAL A 41 -0.45 2.29 -13.41
CA VAL A 41 -0.63 1.35 -12.31
C VAL A 41 0.54 1.44 -11.32
N ILE A 42 1.78 1.49 -11.81
CA ILE A 42 2.98 1.63 -10.97
C ILE A 42 2.94 2.95 -10.18
N ASP A 43 2.58 4.05 -10.82
CA ASP A 43 2.44 5.36 -10.17
C ASP A 43 1.37 5.33 -9.07
N ASN A 44 0.22 4.71 -9.35
CA ASN A 44 -0.86 4.56 -8.36
C ASN A 44 -0.44 3.69 -7.17
N VAL A 45 0.34 2.63 -7.40
CA VAL A 45 0.88 1.80 -6.31
C VAL A 45 1.89 2.58 -5.47
N ALA A 46 2.75 3.38 -6.10
CA ALA A 46 3.68 4.26 -5.39
C ALA A 46 2.94 5.29 -4.53
N LEU A 47 1.88 5.91 -5.07
CA LEU A 47 1.02 6.84 -4.35
C LEU A 47 0.32 6.16 -3.17
N LEU A 48 -0.27 4.99 -3.39
CA LEU A 48 -0.91 4.20 -2.34
C LEU A 48 0.06 3.91 -1.20
N ARG A 49 1.29 3.48 -1.51
CA ARG A 49 2.32 3.26 -0.50
C ARG A 49 2.60 4.51 0.32
N ALA A 50 2.78 5.67 -0.33
CA ALA A 50 3.05 6.92 0.35
C ALA A 50 1.90 7.34 1.28
N GLN A 51 0.65 7.22 0.82
CA GLN A 51 -0.54 7.52 1.61
C GLN A 51 -0.70 6.56 2.80
N THR A 52 -0.45 5.27 2.60
CA THR A 52 -0.50 4.29 3.69
C THR A 52 0.60 4.55 4.73
N ARG A 53 1.80 4.99 4.34
CA ARG A 53 2.85 5.40 5.30
C ARG A 53 2.39 6.60 6.14
N LEU A 54 1.79 7.61 5.51
CA LEU A 54 1.23 8.77 6.21
C LEU A 54 0.15 8.34 7.21
N PHE A 55 -0.77 7.49 6.77
CA PHE A 55 -1.85 6.99 7.62
C PHE A 55 -1.35 6.13 8.78
N ALA A 56 -0.42 5.19 8.53
CA ALA A 56 0.16 4.35 9.55
C ALA A 56 0.93 5.16 10.60
N HIS A 57 1.64 6.21 10.18
CA HIS A 57 2.28 7.16 11.09
C HIS A 57 1.23 7.87 11.97
N ALA A 58 0.19 8.46 11.36
CA ALA A 58 -0.88 9.13 12.09
C ALA A 58 -1.62 8.20 13.08
N LEU A 59 -1.81 6.93 12.69
CA LEU A 59 -2.42 5.91 13.56
C LEU A 59 -1.51 5.55 14.74
N GLY A 60 -0.18 5.58 14.55
CA GLY A 60 0.80 5.45 15.62
C GLY A 60 0.70 6.59 16.64
N GLU A 61 0.58 7.83 16.16
CA GLU A 61 0.38 9.01 17.03
C GLU A 61 -0.96 8.95 17.79
N ALA A 62 -1.99 8.35 17.18
CA ALA A 62 -3.29 8.13 17.81
C ALA A 62 -3.37 6.84 18.64
N ALA A 63 -2.26 6.12 18.87
CA ALA A 63 -2.27 4.86 19.57
C ALA A 63 -2.83 4.99 21.01
N GLY A 64 -3.82 4.16 21.34
CA GLY A 64 -4.50 4.19 22.65
C GLY A 64 -5.75 5.05 22.69
N GLN A 65 -6.04 5.83 21.64
CA GLN A 65 -7.34 6.48 21.48
C GLN A 65 -8.41 5.47 21.07
N THR A 66 -9.62 5.62 21.61
CA THR A 66 -10.77 4.80 21.19
C THR A 66 -11.22 5.27 19.81
N PRO A 67 -11.27 4.40 18.78
CA PRO A 67 -11.84 4.76 17.48
C PRO A 67 -13.28 5.25 17.66
N GLU A 68 -13.65 6.32 16.96
CA GLU A 68 -15.03 6.75 16.95
C GLU A 68 -15.92 5.63 16.35
N PRO A 69 -17.04 5.29 17.01
CA PRO A 69 -17.96 4.31 16.45
C PRO A 69 -18.60 4.90 15.19
N PHE A 70 -18.62 4.12 14.12
CA PHE A 70 -19.39 4.47 12.93
C PHE A 70 -20.88 4.61 13.29
N GLN A 71 -21.49 5.73 12.91
CA GLN A 71 -22.93 5.98 13.00
C GLN A 71 -23.50 6.02 11.56
N PRO A 72 -24.34 5.05 11.16
CA PRO A 72 -24.95 5.00 9.83
C PRO A 72 -25.95 6.13 9.57
#